data_AF-A0A849FD59-F1
#
_entry.id   AF-A0A849FD59-F1
#
_cell.length_a   1.000
_cell.length_b   1.000
_cell.length_c   1.000
_cell.angle_alpha   90.00
_cell.angle_beta   90.00
_cell.angle_gamma   90.00
#
_symmetry.space_group_name_H-M   'P 1'
#
loop_
_entity.id
_entity.type
_entity.pdbx_description
1 polymer ?
#
loop_
_entity_poly.entity_id
_entity_poly.type
_entity_poly.pdbx_seq_one_letter_code
_entity_poly.pdbx_strand_id
1 'polypeptide(L)'
;MTKTEGSDDNAPCGRAVHTDPESPKTPEQVPLPKEMARKSRNDKSPAEWAYERLILYIRNFEELLDTEHEIALGMTDGGAGVLRIEGIGYFDPDIVTFYGTDSSGARSQLIQHVSQLSVILRAVPKPGTQEEPRRIGFRLVEDLDGT
;
A
#
# COMPACT_ATOMS: atom_id res chain seq x y z
N MET A 1 20.01 -32.87 19.47
CA MET A 1 19.66 -31.53 20.00
C MET A 1 20.59 -30.52 19.36
N THR A 2 20.13 -29.27 19.24
CA THR A 2 20.78 -28.09 18.64
C THR A 2 20.62 -27.98 17.11
N LYS A 3 20.02 -26.93 16.54
CA LYS A 3 19.36 -25.74 17.07
C LYS A 3 18.53 -25.19 15.90
N THR A 4 17.21 -25.10 16.07
CA THR A 4 16.34 -24.41 15.10
C THR A 4 16.64 -22.92 15.22
N GLU A 5 17.46 -22.39 14.31
CA GLU A 5 17.60 -20.94 14.14
C GLU A 5 16.39 -20.49 13.33
N GLY A 6 15.43 -19.87 14.02
CA GLY A 6 14.38 -19.11 13.36
C GLY A 6 15.05 -18.02 12.54
N SER A 7 14.83 -18.04 11.23
CA SER A 7 15.41 -17.10 10.29
C SER A 7 14.99 -15.67 10.67
N ASP A 8 15.98 -14.84 11.02
CA ASP A 8 15.89 -13.37 11.17
C ASP A 8 15.70 -12.67 9.80
N ASP A 9 15.44 -13.44 8.74
CA ASP A 9 15.45 -13.03 7.33
C ASP A 9 14.12 -12.37 6.90
N ASN A 10 13.18 -12.19 7.83
CA ASN A 10 11.87 -11.57 7.60
C ASN A 10 11.79 -10.09 8.07
N ALA A 11 12.89 -9.53 8.56
CA ALA A 11 12.92 -8.13 8.95
C ALA A 11 12.90 -7.24 7.69
N PRO A 12 12.07 -6.19 7.63
CA PRO A 12 12.09 -5.27 6.50
C PRO A 12 13.46 -4.60 6.42
N CYS A 13 14.00 -4.45 5.22
CA CYS A 13 15.12 -3.55 4.96
C CYS A 13 14.61 -2.10 4.92
N GLY A 14 13.95 -1.66 6.00
CA GLY A 14 13.28 -0.38 6.14
C GLY A 14 13.62 0.29 7.48
N ARG A 15 13.39 1.59 7.56
CA ARG A 15 13.52 2.36 8.79
C ARG A 15 12.57 3.54 8.77
N ALA A 16 11.81 3.72 9.86
CA ALA A 16 11.02 4.91 10.11
C ALA A 16 11.36 5.50 11.49
N VAL A 17 11.27 6.81 11.61
CA VAL A 17 11.45 7.57 12.86
C VAL A 17 10.30 8.57 12.96
N HIS A 18 9.64 8.61 14.11
CA HIS A 18 8.51 9.50 14.39
C HIS A 18 8.87 10.45 15.53
N THR A 19 8.26 11.64 15.52
CA THR A 19 8.45 12.62 16.60
C THR A 19 7.76 12.21 17.90
N ASP A 20 6.65 11.49 17.79
CA ASP A 20 5.94 10.92 18.92
C ASP A 20 6.47 9.49 19.17
N PRO A 21 7.09 9.21 20.33
CA PRO A 21 7.62 7.88 20.66
C PRO A 21 6.53 6.81 20.78
N GLU A 22 5.27 7.19 21.02
CA GLU A 22 4.13 6.28 21.13
C GLU A 22 3.39 6.08 19.80
N SER A 23 3.95 6.60 18.69
CA SER A 23 3.38 6.37 17.36
C SER A 23 3.24 4.87 17.06
N PRO A 24 2.11 4.43 16.47
CA PRO A 24 1.97 3.06 16.00
C PRO A 24 3.11 2.67 15.05
N LYS A 25 3.47 1.39 15.06
CA LYS A 25 4.50 0.90 14.15
C LYS A 25 4.06 1.06 12.70
N THR A 26 4.96 1.54 11.85
CA THR A 26 4.73 1.66 10.40
C THR A 26 5.23 0.42 9.64
N PRO A 27 4.89 0.28 8.34
CA PRO A 27 5.34 -0.86 7.53
C PRO A 27 6.85 -1.12 7.55
N GLU A 28 7.66 -0.08 7.70
CA GLU A 28 9.12 -0.18 7.74
C GLU A 28 9.66 -0.73 9.07
N GLN A 29 8.81 -0.86 10.09
CA GLN A 29 9.18 -1.25 11.46
C GLN A 29 8.59 -2.60 11.89
N VAL A 30 7.81 -3.25 11.03
CA VAL A 30 7.18 -4.55 11.28
C VAL A 30 7.72 -5.60 10.30
N PRO A 31 7.82 -6.89 10.71
CA PRO A 31 8.23 -7.96 9.81
C PRO A 31 7.39 -8.00 8.54
N LEU A 32 8.00 -8.39 7.42
CA LEU A 32 7.26 -8.55 6.17
C LEU A 32 6.23 -9.69 6.30
N PRO A 33 5.09 -9.61 5.60
CA PRO A 33 4.22 -10.77 5.42
C PRO A 33 4.99 -11.95 4.83
N LYS A 34 4.60 -13.17 5.22
CA LYS A 34 5.33 -14.39 4.83
C LYS A 34 5.46 -14.54 3.33
N GLU A 35 4.41 -14.19 2.59
CA GLU A 35 4.39 -14.29 1.14
C GLU A 35 5.37 -13.35 0.47
N MET A 36 5.44 -12.10 0.94
CA MET A 36 6.48 -11.17 0.51
C MET A 36 7.89 -11.66 0.85
N ALA A 37 8.06 -12.42 1.92
CA ALA A 37 9.36 -12.94 2.33
C ALA A 37 9.78 -14.25 1.62
N ARG A 38 8.87 -14.91 0.89
CA ARG A 38 9.19 -16.15 0.14
C ARG A 38 10.24 -15.92 -0.96
N LYS A 39 10.25 -14.73 -1.54
CA LYS A 39 11.15 -14.34 -2.62
C LYS A 39 12.13 -13.28 -2.12
N SER A 40 13.42 -13.49 -2.33
CA SER A 40 14.45 -12.52 -1.97
C SER A 40 14.21 -11.21 -2.70
N ARG A 41 14.49 -10.07 -2.05
CA ARG A 41 14.44 -8.75 -2.66
C ARG A 41 15.15 -8.69 -4.02
N ASN A 42 16.29 -9.38 -4.15
CA ASN A 42 17.10 -9.34 -5.38
C ASN A 42 16.45 -10.07 -6.56
N ASP A 43 15.49 -10.96 -6.28
CA ASP A 43 14.76 -11.68 -7.31
C ASP A 43 13.51 -10.91 -7.78
N LYS A 44 13.13 -9.84 -7.05
CA LYS A 44 11.94 -9.05 -7.36
C LYS A 44 12.25 -7.95 -8.36
N SER A 45 11.30 -7.71 -9.27
CA SER A 45 11.40 -6.52 -10.12
C SER A 45 11.23 -5.24 -9.27
N PRO A 46 11.72 -4.09 -9.75
CA PRO A 46 11.41 -2.81 -9.13
C PRO A 46 9.91 -2.56 -8.94
N ALA A 47 9.08 -2.93 -9.91
CA ALA A 47 7.62 -2.79 -9.86
C ALA A 47 6.97 -3.71 -8.81
N GLU A 48 7.32 -5.00 -8.81
CA GLU A 48 6.86 -5.99 -7.82
C GLU A 48 7.17 -5.50 -6.40
N TRP A 49 8.43 -5.09 -6.17
CA TRP A 49 8.86 -4.64 -4.87
C TRP A 49 8.19 -3.32 -4.43
N ALA A 50 7.90 -2.41 -5.35
CA ALA A 50 7.13 -1.20 -5.04
C ALA A 50 5.66 -1.52 -4.74
N TYR A 51 5.02 -2.37 -5.54
CA TYR A 51 3.64 -2.80 -5.39
C TYR A 51 3.36 -3.41 -4.02
N GLU A 52 4.15 -4.39 -3.60
CA GLU A 52 3.92 -5.05 -2.33
C GLU A 52 4.07 -4.09 -1.15
N ARG A 53 5.09 -3.21 -1.18
CA ARG A 53 5.27 -2.19 -0.12
C ARG A 53 4.15 -1.17 -0.11
N LEU A 54 3.64 -0.75 -1.27
CA LEU A 54 2.48 0.15 -1.35
C LEU A 54 1.25 -0.47 -0.70
N ILE A 55 1.03 -1.78 -0.86
CA ILE A 55 -0.06 -2.49 -0.16
C ILE A 55 0.10 -2.37 1.36
N LEU A 56 1.31 -2.55 1.90
CA LEU A 56 1.56 -2.38 3.33
C LEU A 56 1.26 -0.96 3.82
N TYR A 57 1.66 0.07 3.06
CA TYR A 57 1.32 1.46 3.39
C TYR A 57 -0.17 1.74 3.32
N ILE A 58 -0.88 1.24 2.30
CA ILE A 58 -2.32 1.42 2.15
C ILE A 58 -3.05 0.80 3.34
N ARG A 59 -2.73 -0.46 3.69
CA ARG A 59 -3.33 -1.12 4.86
C ARG A 59 -3.03 -0.35 6.15
N ASN A 60 -1.77 0.01 6.40
CA ASN A 60 -1.41 0.71 7.63
C ASN A 60 -2.08 2.08 7.73
N PHE A 61 -2.23 2.80 6.61
CA PHE A 61 -2.97 4.06 6.58
C PHE A 61 -4.44 3.86 6.91
N GLU A 62 -5.07 2.83 6.32
CA GLU A 62 -6.48 2.48 6.57
C GLU A 62 -6.75 2.04 8.02
N GLU A 63 -5.81 1.36 8.68
CA GLU A 63 -5.90 0.99 10.10
C GLU A 63 -6.03 2.19 11.04
N LEU A 64 -5.55 3.36 10.60
CA LEU A 64 -5.58 4.62 11.36
C LEU A 64 -6.81 5.49 11.05
N LEU A 65 -7.67 5.08 10.10
CA LEU A 65 -8.84 5.86 9.70
C LEU A 65 -10.09 5.53 10.52
N ASP A 66 -10.86 6.56 10.83
CA ASP A 66 -12.22 6.43 11.38
C ASP A 66 -13.24 5.89 10.35
N THR A 67 -14.47 5.62 10.80
CA THR A 67 -15.54 5.04 9.97
C THR A 67 -16.15 6.01 8.95
N GLU A 68 -15.76 7.28 8.97
CA GLU A 68 -16.31 8.35 8.13
C GLU A 68 -15.42 8.65 6.92
N HIS A 69 -14.17 8.18 6.96
CA HIS A 69 -13.19 8.42 5.89
C HIS A 69 -12.79 7.14 5.17
N GLU A 70 -12.44 7.30 3.91
CA GLU A 70 -11.82 6.31 3.02
C GLU A 70 -10.46 6.82 2.54
N ILE A 71 -9.64 5.93 1.99
CA ILE A 71 -8.37 6.30 1.38
C ILE A 71 -8.56 6.78 -0.07
N ALA A 72 -7.80 7.80 -0.44
CA ALA A 72 -7.63 8.21 -1.83
C ALA A 72 -6.16 8.56 -2.11
N LEU A 73 -5.75 8.43 -3.36
CA LEU A 73 -4.43 8.87 -3.82
C LEU A 73 -4.49 10.32 -4.29
N GLY A 74 -3.61 11.15 -3.75
CA GLY A 74 -3.32 12.46 -4.29
C GLY A 74 -2.41 12.33 -5.50
N MET A 75 -2.88 12.78 -6.66
CA MET A 75 -2.07 12.89 -7.86
C MET A 75 -1.16 14.13 -7.72
N THR A 76 0.16 13.96 -7.85
CA THR A 76 1.11 15.04 -7.62
C THR A 76 1.37 15.92 -8.84
N ASP A 77 0.84 15.55 -10.01
CA ASP A 77 0.93 16.30 -11.27
C ASP A 77 -0.21 17.33 -11.40
N GLY A 78 -0.17 18.35 -10.54
CA GLY A 78 -0.58 19.72 -10.87
C GLY A 78 -2.06 20.02 -11.19
N GLY A 79 -2.99 19.08 -11.08
CA GLY A 79 -4.42 19.38 -11.29
C GLY A 79 -5.39 18.20 -11.29
N ALA A 80 -4.90 16.97 -11.44
CA ALA A 80 -5.73 15.80 -11.20
C ALA A 80 -6.04 15.73 -9.69
N GLY A 81 -7.33 15.62 -9.34
CA GLY A 81 -7.76 15.63 -7.94
C GLY A 81 -7.31 14.40 -7.16
N VAL A 82 -8.19 13.88 -6.33
CA VAL A 82 -7.96 12.62 -5.64
C VAL A 82 -8.51 11.46 -6.48
N LEU A 83 -7.77 10.36 -6.57
CA LEU A 83 -8.26 9.08 -7.08
C LEU A 83 -8.70 8.25 -5.88
N ARG A 84 -10.01 8.02 -5.71
CA ARG A 84 -10.50 7.04 -4.73
C ARG A 84 -10.07 5.68 -5.20
N ILE A 85 -9.07 5.09 -4.54
CA ILE A 85 -8.44 3.87 -4.99
C ILE A 85 -9.34 2.67 -4.69
N GLU A 86 -9.50 1.83 -5.70
CA GLU A 86 -10.29 0.59 -5.65
C GLU A 86 -9.41 -0.63 -5.92
N GLY A 87 -8.18 -0.42 -6.41
CA GLY A 87 -7.19 -1.48 -6.61
C GLY A 87 -5.83 -0.94 -7.02
N ILE A 88 -4.83 -1.81 -6.96
CA ILE A 88 -3.46 -1.56 -7.42
C ILE A 88 -2.99 -2.79 -8.20
N GLY A 89 -2.11 -2.60 -9.17
CA GLY A 89 -1.44 -3.66 -9.91
C GLY A 89 -0.01 -3.27 -10.27
N TYR A 90 0.75 -4.23 -10.80
CA TYR A 90 2.07 -3.98 -11.35
C TYR A 90 2.31 -4.81 -12.61
N PHE A 91 3.25 -4.37 -13.43
CA PHE A 91 3.72 -5.12 -14.59
C PHE A 91 5.24 -5.03 -14.66
N ASP A 92 5.89 -6.18 -14.68
CA ASP A 92 7.34 -6.25 -14.69
C ASP A 92 7.95 -5.60 -15.95
N PRO A 93 9.10 -4.91 -15.82
CA PRO A 93 9.87 -4.73 -14.59
C PRO A 93 9.53 -3.46 -13.80
N ASP A 94 8.72 -2.55 -14.36
CA ASP A 94 8.77 -1.14 -13.94
C ASP A 94 7.44 -0.37 -13.89
N ILE A 95 6.30 -0.98 -14.21
CA ILE A 95 4.99 -0.31 -14.20
C ILE A 95 4.21 -0.62 -12.92
N VAL A 96 3.63 0.41 -12.30
CA VAL A 96 2.62 0.32 -11.24
C VAL A 96 1.34 1.01 -11.73
N THR A 97 0.20 0.39 -11.50
CA THR A 97 -1.11 0.90 -11.90
C THR A 97 -2.02 1.04 -10.69
N PHE A 98 -2.71 2.17 -10.58
CA PHE A 98 -3.76 2.42 -9.59
C PHE A 98 -5.11 2.52 -10.29
N TYR A 99 -6.09 1.77 -9.80
CA TYR A 99 -7.45 1.74 -10.31
C TYR A 99 -8.38 2.47 -9.35
N GLY A 100 -9.36 3.21 -9.86
CA GLY A 100 -10.34 3.83 -9.00
C GLY A 100 -11.32 4.75 -9.72
N THR A 101 -11.89 5.67 -8.94
CA THR A 101 -12.78 6.72 -9.45
C THR A 101 -12.23 8.10 -9.10
N ASP A 102 -12.33 9.05 -10.02
CA ASP A 102 -11.98 10.44 -9.75
C ASP A 102 -13.07 11.19 -8.98
N SER A 103 -12.86 12.50 -8.77
CA SER A 103 -13.81 13.37 -8.07
C SER A 103 -15.17 13.53 -8.75
N SER A 104 -15.27 13.25 -10.05
CA SER A 104 -16.53 13.23 -10.80
C SER A 104 -17.26 11.89 -10.74
N GLY A 105 -16.61 10.86 -10.16
CA GLY A 105 -17.11 9.49 -10.15
C GLY A 105 -16.80 8.72 -11.45
N ALA A 106 -16.02 9.31 -12.36
CA ALA A 106 -15.59 8.61 -13.57
C ALA A 106 -14.51 7.58 -13.24
N ARG A 107 -14.59 6.44 -13.92
CA ARG A 107 -13.58 5.38 -13.82
C ARG A 107 -12.25 5.89 -14.35
N SER A 108 -11.24 5.86 -13.51
CA SER A 108 -9.92 6.41 -13.79
C SER A 108 -8.82 5.43 -13.41
N GLN A 109 -7.73 5.48 -14.16
CA GLN A 109 -6.53 4.69 -13.90
C GLN A 109 -5.32 5.60 -13.97
N LEU A 110 -4.46 5.51 -12.97
CA LEU A 110 -3.14 6.11 -13.00
C LEU A 110 -2.11 5.02 -13.26
N ILE A 111 -1.38 5.14 -14.37
CA ILE A 111 -0.28 4.24 -14.73
C ILE A 111 1.01 5.04 -14.58
N GLN A 112 1.94 4.55 -13.75
CA GLN A 112 3.22 5.20 -13.51
C GLN A 112 4.38 4.22 -13.68
N HIS A 113 5.49 4.71 -14.21
CA HIS A 113 6.76 4.03 -14.09
C HIS A 113 7.28 4.18 -12.64
N VAL A 114 7.83 3.12 -12.06
CA VAL A 114 8.23 3.06 -10.65
C VAL A 114 9.26 4.12 -10.26
N SER A 115 10.12 4.54 -11.20
CA SER A 115 11.09 5.63 -10.96
C SER A 115 10.46 7.02 -10.84
N GLN A 116 9.20 7.18 -11.26
CA GLN A 116 8.42 8.42 -11.20
C GLN A 116 7.35 8.38 -10.10
N LEU A 117 7.30 7.28 -9.33
CA LEU A 117 6.28 7.04 -8.33
C LEU A 117 6.29 8.15 -7.28
N SER A 118 5.17 8.85 -7.17
CA SER A 118 4.95 9.93 -6.21
C SER A 118 3.52 9.81 -5.68
N VAL A 119 3.40 9.23 -4.48
CA VAL A 119 2.12 8.81 -3.91
C VAL A 119 1.85 9.60 -2.63
N ILE A 120 0.68 10.21 -2.55
CA ILE A 120 0.15 10.77 -1.31
C ILE A 120 -1.10 9.98 -0.94
N LEU A 121 -1.12 9.35 0.23
CA LEU A 121 -2.34 8.77 0.79
C LEU A 121 -3.11 9.87 1.52
N ARG A 122 -4.39 10.03 1.20
CA ARG A 122 -5.28 11.02 1.83
C ARG A 122 -6.53 10.34 2.37
N ALA A 123 -6.96 10.78 3.55
CA ALA A 123 -8.29 10.49 4.07
C ALA A 123 -9.30 11.40 3.35
N VAL A 124 -10.35 10.82 2.78
CA VAL A 124 -11.46 11.55 2.14
C VAL A 124 -12.79 11.05 2.70
N PRO A 125 -13.81 11.90 2.86
CA PRO A 125 -15.11 11.45 3.36
C PRO A 125 -15.69 10.32 2.50
N LYS A 126 -16.27 9.29 3.15
CA LYS A 126 -16.98 8.22 2.44
C LYS A 126 -18.19 8.79 1.69
N PRO A 127 -18.62 8.21 0.55
CA PRO A 127 -19.83 8.64 -0.12
C PRO A 127 -21.05 8.47 0.78
N GLY A 128 -21.92 9.47 0.88
CA GLY A 128 -23.03 9.49 1.84
C GLY A 128 -24.10 8.40 1.66
N THR A 129 -24.03 7.60 0.59
CA THR A 129 -24.90 6.43 0.38
C THR A 129 -24.33 5.12 0.92
N GLN A 130 -23.11 5.12 1.47
CA GLN A 130 -22.46 3.92 2.00
C GLN A 130 -22.60 3.82 3.52
N GLU A 131 -22.98 2.63 3.98
CA GLU A 131 -23.07 2.28 5.40
C GLU A 131 -21.66 2.19 6.02
N GLU A 132 -20.80 1.37 5.42
CA GLU A 132 -19.41 1.16 5.84
C GLU A 132 -18.41 1.72 4.83
N PRO A 133 -17.27 2.30 5.28
CA PRO A 133 -16.25 2.79 4.36
C PRO A 133 -15.54 1.65 3.65
N ARG A 134 -15.17 1.86 2.39
CA ARG A 134 -14.32 0.91 1.66
C ARG A 134 -12.92 0.90 2.25
N ARG A 135 -12.41 -0.31 2.45
CA ARG A 135 -11.08 -0.60 2.98
C ARG A 135 -10.40 -1.63 2.08
N ILE A 136 -9.60 -1.16 1.13
CA ILE A 136 -8.98 -2.05 0.14
C ILE A 136 -7.70 -2.69 0.68
N GLY A 137 -6.99 -2.03 1.60
CA GLY A 137 -5.69 -2.46 2.10
C GLY A 137 -5.72 -3.82 2.76
N PHE A 138 -6.78 -4.15 3.50
CA PHE A 138 -6.93 -5.48 4.11
C PHE A 138 -7.11 -6.56 3.04
N ARG A 139 -7.96 -6.32 2.04
CA ARG A 139 -8.17 -7.25 0.92
C ARG A 139 -6.89 -7.46 0.11
N LEU A 140 -6.15 -6.38 -0.14
CA LEU A 140 -4.88 -6.44 -0.86
C LEU A 140 -3.84 -7.28 -0.11
N VAL A 141 -3.79 -7.19 1.22
CA VAL A 141 -2.91 -8.04 2.03
C VAL A 141 -3.38 -9.49 2.04
N GLU A 142 -4.69 -9.75 2.12
CA GLU A 142 -5.24 -11.11 1.99
C GLU A 142 -4.88 -11.76 0.64
N ASP A 143 -4.96 -10.99 -0.45
CA ASP A 143 -4.56 -11.45 -1.79
C ASP A 143 -3.04 -11.72 -1.88
N LEU A 144 -2.20 -10.89 -1.23
CA LEU A 144 -0.77 -11.17 -1.11
C LEU A 144 -0.54 -12.48 -0.35
N ASP A 145 -1.30 -12.74 0.72
CA ASP A 145 -1.17 -13.92 1.56
C ASP A 145 -1.70 -15.22 0.91
N GLY A 146 -2.55 -15.10 -0.12
CA GLY A 146 -3.23 -16.21 -0.81
C GLY A 146 -2.53 -16.77 -2.06
N THR A 147 -1.31 -16.30 -2.38
CA THR A 147 -0.53 -16.74 -3.56
C THR A 147 0.53 -17.79 -3.21
#